data_AF-A0A3S1F869-F1
#
_entry.id   AF-A0A3S1F869-F1
#
_cell.length_a   1.000
_cell.length_b   1.000
_cell.length_c   1.000
_cell.angle_alpha   90.00
_cell.angle_beta   90.00
_cell.angle_gamma   90.00
#
_symmetry.space_group_name_H-M   'P 1'
#
loop_
_entity.id
_entity.type
_entity.pdbx_description
1 polymer ?
#
loop_
_entity_poly.entity_id
_entity_poly.type
_entity_poly.pdbx_seq_one_letter_code
_entity_poly.pdbx_strand_id
1 'polypeptide(L)'
;MTGDYLLAGVWALAILAVFIQAIRLSYRIEARSPGLTNRSGFPRKAMMFHTITNMNVARDEETQAMRRRMNRLLLIVLAGFAIMGAGLHLMRAGG
;
A
#
# COMPACT_ATOMS: atom_id res chain seq x y z
N MET A 1 -8.05 27.92 -9.18
CA MET A 1 -9.21 27.10 -8.77
C MET A 1 -9.35 25.85 -9.63
N THR A 2 -9.61 25.90 -10.95
CA THR A 2 -9.80 24.65 -11.74
C THR A 2 -8.55 23.79 -11.88
N GLY A 3 -7.36 24.39 -12.02
CA GLY A 3 -6.09 23.66 -12.15
C GLY A 3 -5.69 22.89 -10.89
N ASP A 4 -5.95 23.47 -9.71
CA ASP A 4 -5.55 22.90 -8.42
C ASP A 4 -6.34 21.62 -8.11
N TYR A 5 -7.65 21.61 -8.41
CA TYR A 5 -8.50 20.43 -8.25
C TYR A 5 -8.13 19.32 -9.25
N LEU A 6 -7.76 19.67 -10.48
CA LEU A 6 -7.28 18.68 -11.46
C LEU A 6 -5.98 18.03 -11.01
N LEU A 7 -5.02 18.82 -10.50
CA LEU A 7 -3.77 18.31 -9.96
C LEU A 7 -4.02 17.37 -8.76
N ALA A 8 -4.89 17.76 -7.84
CA ALA A 8 -5.27 16.93 -6.70
C ALA A 8 -5.96 15.63 -7.13
N GLY A 9 -6.83 15.68 -8.14
CA GLY A 9 -7.48 14.50 -8.71
C GLY A 9 -6.49 13.53 -9.35
N VAL A 10 -5.57 14.03 -10.18
CA VAL A 10 -4.50 13.22 -10.79
C VAL A 10 -3.60 12.61 -9.72
N TRP A 11 -3.24 13.40 -8.69
CA TRP A 11 -2.46 12.91 -7.56
C TRP A 11 -3.15 11.76 -6.84
N ALA A 12 -4.44 11.91 -6.52
CA ALA A 12 -5.22 10.88 -5.86
C ALA A 12 -5.27 9.58 -6.68
N LEU A 13 -5.48 9.68 -8.00
CA LEU A 13 -5.47 8.52 -8.91
C LEU A 13 -4.11 7.84 -8.96
N ALA A 14 -3.02 8.61 -8.98
CA ALA A 14 -1.66 8.06 -8.96
C ALA A 14 -1.38 7.28 -7.67
N ILE A 15 -1.72 7.84 -6.50
CA ILE A 15 -1.56 7.15 -5.20
C ILE A 15 -2.44 5.89 -5.14
N LEU A 16 -3.69 5.97 -5.61
CA LEU A 16 -4.58 4.82 -5.66
C LEU A 16 -4.01 3.69 -6.53
N ALA A 17 -3.47 4.01 -7.71
CA ALA A 17 -2.85 3.02 -8.59
C ALA A 17 -1.65 2.32 -7.93
N VAL A 18 -0.80 3.06 -7.21
CA VAL A 18 0.31 2.49 -6.43
C VAL A 18 -0.22 1.57 -5.32
N PHE A 19 -1.28 2.00 -4.61
CA PHE A 19 -1.88 1.21 -3.54
C PHE A 19 -2.50 -0.10 -4.05
N ILE A 20 -3.19 -0.06 -5.19
CA ILE A 20 -3.71 -1.27 -5.86
C ILE A 20 -2.59 -2.25 -6.19
N GLN A 21 -1.43 -1.77 -6.67
CA GLN A 21 -0.28 -2.65 -6.92
C GLN A 21 0.24 -3.31 -5.64
N ALA A 22 0.28 -2.59 -4.52
CA ALA A 22 0.66 -3.16 -3.23
C ALA A 22 -0.33 -4.25 -2.78
N ILE A 23 -1.64 -4.01 -2.93
CA ILE A 23 -2.70 -5.00 -2.63
C ILE A 23 -2.51 -6.27 -3.48
N ARG A 24 -2.32 -6.12 -4.80
CA ARG A 24 -2.12 -7.27 -5.69
C ARG A 24 -0.90 -8.10 -5.30
N LEU A 25 0.16 -7.45 -4.84
CA LEU A 25 1.36 -8.12 -4.39
C LEU A 25 1.13 -8.85 -3.04
N SER A 26 0.34 -8.27 -2.14
CA SER A 26 -0.09 -8.95 -0.91
C SER A 26 -0.82 -10.26 -1.21
N TYR A 27 -1.74 -10.28 -2.19
CA TYR A 27 -2.44 -11.52 -2.56
C TYR A 27 -1.53 -12.57 -3.17
N ARG A 28 -0.51 -12.17 -3.95
CA ARG A 28 0.51 -13.11 -4.46
C ARG A 28 1.35 -13.73 -3.34
N ILE A 29 1.69 -12.95 -2.32
CA ILE A 29 2.43 -13.43 -1.14
C ILE A 29 1.58 -14.40 -0.32
N GLU A 30 0.30 -14.09 -0.13
CA GLU A 30 -0.66 -14.94 0.57
C GLU A 30 -0.84 -16.30 -0.13
N ALA A 31 -0.98 -16.30 -1.46
CA ALA A 31 -1.07 -17.53 -2.25
C ALA A 31 0.17 -18.45 -2.10
N ARG A 32 1.34 -17.87 -1.78
CA ARG A 32 2.60 -18.59 -1.58
C ARG A 32 2.91 -18.93 -0.13
N SER A 33 2.12 -18.42 0.82
CA SER A 33 2.39 -18.56 2.25
C SER A 33 1.34 -19.49 2.88
N PRO A 34 1.67 -20.77 3.16
CA PRO A 34 0.73 -21.74 3.72
C PRO A 34 0.14 -21.33 5.08
N GLY A 35 0.87 -20.50 5.83
CA GLY A 35 0.43 -19.91 7.10
C GLY A 35 -0.50 -18.69 6.93
N LEU A 36 -0.58 -18.15 5.72
CA LEU A 36 -1.58 -17.17 5.31
C LEU A 36 -2.75 -17.82 4.57
N THR A 37 -2.68 -19.08 4.17
CA THR A 37 -3.82 -19.74 3.52
C THR A 37 -5.00 -19.79 4.48
N ASN A 38 -6.10 -19.17 4.08
CA ASN A 38 -7.34 -19.19 4.83
C ASN A 38 -7.95 -20.60 4.88
N ARG A 39 -7.76 -21.31 5.99
CA ARG A 39 -8.30 -22.67 6.19
C ARG A 39 -9.72 -22.71 6.76
N SER A 40 -10.27 -21.57 7.21
CA SER A 40 -11.56 -21.52 7.89
C SER A 40 -12.75 -21.22 6.96
N GLY A 41 -12.52 -20.94 5.67
CA GLY A 41 -13.57 -20.64 4.69
C GLY A 41 -14.21 -19.25 4.85
N PHE A 42 -13.85 -18.47 5.88
CA PHE A 42 -14.37 -17.12 6.09
C PHE A 42 -13.52 -16.07 5.39
N PRO A 43 -14.08 -15.08 4.67
CA PRO A 43 -13.29 -14.00 4.08
C PRO A 43 -12.51 -13.25 5.17
N ARG A 44 -11.20 -13.51 5.29
CA ARG A 44 -10.34 -12.74 6.20
C ARG A 44 -10.05 -11.41 5.52
N LYS A 45 -10.47 -10.31 6.16
CA LYS A 45 -10.18 -8.94 5.67
C LYS A 45 -8.66 -8.77 5.52
N ALA A 46 -8.29 -8.12 4.41
CA ALA A 46 -6.93 -7.74 3.97
C ALA A 46 -5.78 -8.22 4.87
N MET A 47 -5.20 -9.37 4.53
CA MET A 47 -4.04 -9.97 5.20
C MET A 47 -2.74 -9.19 5.04
N MET A 48 -2.81 -8.03 4.39
CA MET A 48 -1.71 -7.10 4.20
C MET A 48 -1.01 -6.74 5.51
N PHE A 49 -1.74 -6.66 6.63
CA PHE A 49 -1.13 -6.45 7.95
C PHE A 49 -0.12 -7.53 8.32
N HIS A 50 -0.47 -8.81 8.11
CA HIS A 50 0.43 -9.94 8.37
C HIS A 50 1.63 -9.92 7.42
N THR A 51 1.39 -9.56 6.16
CA THR A 51 2.47 -9.42 5.17
C THR A 51 3.44 -8.29 5.54
N ILE A 52 2.95 -7.16 6.04
CA ILE A 52 3.77 -6.04 6.51
C ILE A 52 4.60 -6.47 7.72
N THR A 53 3.97 -7.06 8.74
CA THR A 53 4.62 -7.47 10.00
C THR A 53 5.41 -8.78 9.89
N ASN A 54 5.48 -9.39 8.71
CA ASN A 54 6.15 -10.68 8.46
C ASN A 54 5.58 -11.86 9.27
N MET A 55 4.32 -11.77 9.69
CA MET A 55 3.66 -12.83 10.46
C MET A 55 3.12 -13.89 9.49
N ASN A 56 3.50 -15.15 9.69
CA ASN A 56 3.03 -16.31 8.90
C ASN A 56 3.34 -16.26 7.39
N VAL A 57 4.21 -15.34 6.96
CA VAL A 57 4.70 -15.23 5.57
C VAL A 57 5.78 -16.30 5.31
N ALA A 58 5.76 -16.91 4.13
CA ALA A 58 6.82 -17.82 3.72
C ALA A 58 8.19 -17.12 3.70
N ARG A 59 9.23 -17.86 4.11
CA ARG A 59 10.60 -17.34 4.27
C ARG A 59 11.51 -17.60 3.07
N ASP A 60 10.97 -18.09 1.97
CA ASP A 60 11.72 -18.22 0.72
C ASP A 60 12.13 -16.83 0.18
N GLU A 61 13.27 -16.78 -0.50
CA GLU A 61 13.86 -15.52 -0.96
C GLU A 61 12.93 -14.75 -1.90
N GLU A 62 12.18 -15.47 -2.75
CA GLU A 62 11.27 -14.88 -3.72
C GLU A 62 10.05 -14.24 -3.03
N THR A 63 9.44 -14.91 -2.05
CA THR A 63 8.35 -14.32 -1.24
C THR A 63 8.83 -13.11 -0.43
N GLN A 64 10.04 -13.16 0.13
CA GLN A 64 10.60 -12.02 0.86
C GLN A 64 10.96 -10.84 -0.07
N ALA A 65 11.42 -11.11 -1.30
CA ALA A 65 11.63 -10.07 -2.30
C ALA A 65 10.32 -9.39 -2.70
N MET A 66 9.25 -10.16 -2.90
CA MET A 66 7.90 -9.63 -3.13
C MET A 66 7.41 -8.78 -1.94
N ARG A 67 7.62 -9.25 -0.70
CA ARG A 67 7.28 -8.48 0.50
C ARG A 67 8.02 -7.15 0.56
N ARG A 68 9.34 -7.13 0.29
CA ARG A 68 10.12 -5.88 0.23
C ARG A 68 9.59 -4.91 -0.82
N ARG A 69 9.23 -5.43 -2.00
CA ARG A 69 8.62 -4.62 -3.07
C ARG A 69 7.24 -4.08 -2.65
N MET A 70 6.42 -4.88 -1.98
CA MET A 70 5.13 -4.44 -1.44
C MET A 70 5.32 -3.32 -0.41
N ASN A 71 6.22 -3.51 0.55
CA ASN A 71 6.52 -2.51 1.58
C ASN A 71 7.03 -1.21 0.97
N ARG A 72 7.86 -1.27 -0.09
CA ARG A 72 8.30 -0.07 -0.82
C ARG A 72 7.13 0.68 -1.45
N LEU A 73 6.17 -0.01 -2.05
CA LEU A 73 4.95 0.62 -2.60
C LEU A 73 4.10 1.27 -1.50
N LEU A 74 3.96 0.61 -0.35
CA LEU A 74 3.25 1.18 0.81
C LEU A 74 3.96 2.42 1.36
N LEU A 75 5.29 2.42 1.42
CA LEU A 75 6.07 3.60 1.80
C LEU A 75 5.86 4.77 0.83
N ILE A 76 5.76 4.50 -0.48
CA ILE A 76 5.44 5.53 -1.48
C ILE A 76 4.04 6.12 -1.23
N VAL A 77 3.05 5.28 -0.93
CA VAL A 77 1.69 5.75 -0.58
C VAL A 77 1.72 6.64 0.65
N LEU A 78 2.41 6.23 1.72
CA LEU A 78 2.57 7.03 2.94
C LEU A 78 3.26 8.37 2.66
N ALA A 79 4.36 8.36 1.91
CA ALA A 79 5.07 9.56 1.50
C ALA A 79 4.16 10.48 0.67
N GLY A 80 3.35 9.92 -0.22
CA GLY A 80 2.40 10.68 -1.03
C GLY A 80 1.35 11.42 -0.20
N PHE A 81 0.82 10.78 0.84
CA PHE A 81 -0.09 11.44 1.79
C PHE A 81 0.64 12.50 2.63
N ALA A 82 1.86 12.22 3.10
CA ALA A 82 2.65 13.18 3.87
C ALA A 82 2.98 14.44 3.07
N ILE A 83 3.38 14.30 1.80
CA ILE A 83 3.66 15.41 0.89
C ILE A 83 2.41 16.26 0.68
N MET A 84 1.27 15.63 0.39
CA MET A 84 0.00 16.35 0.22
C MET A 84 -0.39 17.08 1.50
N GLY A 85 -0.30 16.43 2.66
CA GLY A 85 -0.61 17.05 3.95
C GLY A 85 0.30 18.25 4.27
N ALA A 86 1.60 18.12 4.02
CA ALA A 86 2.55 19.22 4.19
C ALA A 86 2.26 20.39 3.24
N GLY A 87 1.95 20.11 1.97
CA GLY A 87 1.57 21.12 0.99
C GLY A 87 0.32 21.90 1.43
N LEU A 88 -0.73 21.20 1.88
CA LEU A 88 -1.94 21.82 2.39
C LEU A 88 -1.68 22.66 3.66
N HIS A 89 -0.81 22.18 4.56
CA HIS A 89 -0.46 22.92 5.77
C HIS A 89 0.28 24.22 5.45
N LEU A 90 1.24 24.18 4.52
CA LEU A 90 1.98 25.36 4.08
C LEU A 90 1.07 26.38 3.39
N MET A 91 0.17 25.93 2.51
CA MET A 91 -0.81 26.82 1.87
C MET A 91 -1.76 27.48 2.88
N ARG A 92 -2.13 26.77 3.94
CA ARG A 92 -2.95 27.31 5.03
C ARG A 92 -2.19 28.29 5.94
N ALA A 93 -0.90 28.08 6.14
CA ALA A 93 -0.07 28.92 7.01
C ALA A 93 0.46 30.20 6.34
N GLY A 94 0.55 30.21 5.00
CA GLY A 94 1.01 31.35 4.22
C GLY A 94 -0.08 32.27 3.67
N GLY A 95 -1.36 31.96 3.90
CA GLY A 95 -2.52 32.80 3.57
C GLY A 95 -3.15 33.40 4.82
#